data_AF-A0A7J6L2Q7-F1
#
_entry.id   AF-A0A7J6L2Q7-F1
#
_cell.length_a   1.000
_cell.length_b   1.000
_cell.length_c   1.000
_cell.angle_alpha   90.00
_cell.angle_beta   90.00
_cell.angle_gamma   90.00
#
_symmetry.space_group_name_H-M   'P 1'
#
loop_
_entity.id
_entity.type
_entity.pdbx_description
1 polymer ?
#
loop_
_entity_poly.entity_id
_entity_poly.type
_entity_poly.pdbx_seq_one_letter_code
_entity_poly.pdbx_strand_id
1 'polypeptide(L)'
;MGVLSIVVLATSTGTSSAGFNVFNLILCIIIIIIGALGIWATTKQIRVAHGVFCCVGGIIFVIYLIAALMASAAVGSTTDYLASLDSSGLNRLSSSTPSGALYSVLREAYQELYQANSCQGPVCTFSSLKPSCSPITCASNTMSDNLNGYLTEGADNGGVTDMSLKTCLELTFSSSSYPRGAAVNTAWCVSNTAFIAFVDSWAVGILIGIWIITIFVLLVSVTNGILACTVRRKQVQGGVVLAPPPQTCQVPYAGTAPAQPGMVAGVVDSK
;
A
#
# COMPACT_ATOMS: atom_id res chain seq x y z
N MET A 1 -1.77 2.16 16.86
CA MET A 1 -0.41 1.62 17.08
C MET A 1 -0.22 0.18 16.58
N GLY A 2 -1.27 -0.65 16.43
CA GLY A 2 -1.12 -2.02 15.89
C GLY A 2 -0.85 -2.15 14.38
N VAL A 3 -1.07 -1.09 13.57
CA VAL A 3 -0.81 -1.11 12.11
C VAL A 3 0.69 -0.98 11.80
N LEU A 4 1.46 -0.35 12.71
CA LEU A 4 2.93 -0.37 12.60
C LEU A 4 3.46 -1.79 12.79
N SER A 5 2.83 -2.63 13.60
CA SER A 5 3.30 -3.98 13.91
C SER A 5 3.13 -4.99 12.77
N ILE A 6 2.18 -4.78 11.84
CA ILE A 6 1.96 -5.69 10.70
C ILE A 6 2.91 -5.35 9.54
N VAL A 7 3.16 -4.06 9.30
CA VAL A 7 4.23 -3.61 8.39
C VAL A 7 5.60 -3.94 8.98
N VAL A 8 5.75 -3.82 10.31
CA VAL A 8 6.97 -4.24 11.00
C VAL A 8 7.16 -5.76 10.93
N LEU A 9 6.10 -6.57 10.90
CA LEU A 9 6.22 -8.02 10.70
C LEU A 9 6.69 -8.39 9.29
N ALA A 10 6.29 -7.62 8.28
CA ALA A 10 6.80 -7.72 6.92
C ALA A 10 8.25 -7.19 6.79
N THR A 11 8.71 -6.32 7.70
CA THR A 11 10.13 -5.91 7.80
C THR A 11 10.96 -6.77 8.76
N SER A 12 10.35 -7.52 9.67
CA SER A 12 11.06 -8.35 10.65
C SER A 12 11.50 -9.69 10.07
N THR A 13 11.08 -10.03 8.86
CA THR A 13 11.61 -11.16 8.08
C THR A 13 12.93 -10.84 7.35
N GLY A 14 13.54 -9.67 7.62
CA GLY A 14 14.97 -9.46 7.35
C GLY A 14 15.38 -9.44 5.87
N THR A 15 14.45 -9.22 4.93
CA THR A 15 14.79 -9.06 3.52
C THR A 15 15.17 -7.61 3.22
N SER A 16 16.44 -7.31 3.44
CA SER A 16 17.12 -6.12 2.95
C SER A 16 17.22 -6.14 1.43
N SER A 17 16.12 -5.86 0.72
CA SER A 17 16.21 -5.28 -0.62
C SER A 17 16.08 -3.77 -0.48
N ALA A 18 17.07 -3.01 -0.97
CA ALA A 18 17.08 -1.56 -0.89
C ALA A 18 15.79 -0.95 -1.48
N GLY A 19 15.21 -1.59 -2.51
CA GLY A 19 13.94 -1.19 -3.12
C GLY A 19 12.73 -1.29 -2.18
N PHE A 20 12.60 -2.37 -1.40
CA PHE A 20 11.46 -2.58 -0.49
C PHE A 20 11.52 -1.64 0.73
N ASN A 21 12.74 -1.38 1.24
CA ASN A 21 12.96 -0.39 2.30
C ASN A 21 12.69 1.04 1.82
N VAL A 22 13.11 1.39 0.59
CA VAL A 22 12.82 2.68 -0.01
C VAL A 22 11.31 2.86 -0.25
N PHE A 23 10.62 1.83 -0.76
CA PHE A 23 9.17 1.86 -0.95
C PHE A 23 8.40 2.03 0.37
N ASN A 24 8.74 1.26 1.40
CA ASN A 24 8.14 1.40 2.74
C ASN A 24 8.42 2.77 3.37
N LEU A 25 9.64 3.30 3.20
CA LEU A 25 10.00 4.62 3.69
C LEU A 25 9.22 5.73 2.97
N ILE A 26 9.06 5.62 1.65
CA ILE A 26 8.23 6.54 0.85
C ILE A 26 6.78 6.49 1.33
N LEU A 27 6.20 5.30 1.52
CA LEU A 27 4.83 5.14 2.03
C LEU A 27 4.66 5.75 3.43
N CYS A 28 5.60 5.50 4.34
CA CYS A 28 5.59 6.10 5.68
C CYS A 28 5.65 7.62 5.63
N ILE A 29 6.53 8.20 4.80
CA ILE A 29 6.63 9.65 4.61
C ILE A 29 5.31 10.21 4.06
N ILE A 30 4.71 9.56 3.07
CA ILE A 30 3.41 9.97 2.51
C ILE A 30 2.32 9.96 3.59
N ILE A 31 2.24 8.90 4.41
CA ILE A 31 1.27 8.80 5.50
C ILE A 31 1.48 9.93 6.53
N ILE A 32 2.73 10.23 6.89
CA ILE A 32 3.05 11.32 7.83
C ILE A 32 2.63 12.68 7.26
N ILE A 33 2.94 12.95 5.98
CA ILE A 33 2.57 14.20 5.31
C ILE A 33 1.06 14.35 5.26
N ILE A 34 0.33 13.29 4.88
CA ILE A 34 -1.14 13.30 4.82
C ILE A 34 -1.72 13.50 6.22
N GLY A 35 -1.19 12.82 7.24
CA GLY A 35 -1.60 13.00 8.63
C GLY A 35 -1.40 14.44 9.11
N ALA A 36 -0.24 15.03 8.84
CA ALA A 36 0.06 16.42 9.18
C ALA A 36 -0.87 17.41 8.44
N LEU A 37 -1.12 17.18 7.15
CA LEU A 37 -2.07 17.97 6.35
C LEU A 37 -3.50 17.88 6.91
N GLY A 38 -3.93 16.70 7.36
CA GLY A 38 -5.23 16.48 7.98
C GLY A 38 -5.39 17.22 9.31
N ILE A 39 -4.37 17.16 10.18
CA ILE A 39 -4.33 17.90 11.45
C ILE A 39 -4.35 19.40 11.20
N TRP A 40 -3.58 19.88 10.22
CA TRP A 40 -3.49 21.30 9.90
C TRP A 40 -4.77 21.85 9.25
N ALA A 41 -5.41 21.06 8.38
CA ALA A 41 -6.70 21.41 7.77
C ALA A 41 -7.81 21.55 8.82
N THR A 42 -7.85 20.64 9.81
CA THR A 42 -8.83 20.68 10.90
C THR A 42 -8.59 21.84 11.87
N THR A 43 -7.33 22.16 12.21
CA THR A 43 -7.02 23.28 13.12
C THR A 43 -7.25 24.65 12.49
N LYS A 44 -6.91 24.86 11.22
CA LYS A 44 -7.02 26.18 10.57
C LYS A 44 -8.33 26.41 9.80
N GLN A 45 -9.22 25.42 9.72
CA GLN A 45 -10.49 25.48 8.96
C GLN A 45 -10.34 26.00 7.52
N ILE A 46 -9.19 25.78 6.88
CA ILE A 46 -8.93 26.24 5.52
C ILE A 46 -9.70 25.31 4.57
N ARG A 47 -10.80 25.81 3.99
CA ARG A 47 -11.69 25.03 3.10
C ARG A 47 -10.93 24.33 1.96
N VAL A 48 -9.92 24.98 1.39
CA VAL A 48 -9.10 24.42 0.30
C VAL A 48 -8.27 23.24 0.78
N ALA A 49 -7.65 23.34 1.96
CA ALA A 49 -6.87 22.26 2.54
C ALA A 49 -7.74 21.03 2.87
N HIS A 50 -8.96 21.25 3.36
CA HIS A 50 -9.91 20.18 3.63
C HIS A 50 -10.41 19.50 2.35
N GLY A 51 -10.63 20.27 1.27
CA GLY A 51 -10.98 19.74 -0.04
C GLY A 51 -9.88 18.86 -0.64
N VAL A 52 -8.63 19.34 -0.62
CA VAL A 52 -7.46 18.56 -1.07
C VAL A 52 -7.29 17.29 -0.24
N PHE A 53 -7.44 17.38 1.08
CA PHE A 53 -7.37 16.22 1.97
C PHE A 53 -8.44 15.16 1.66
N CYS A 54 -9.69 15.58 1.43
CA CYS A 54 -10.76 14.67 1.03
C CYS A 54 -10.49 14.02 -0.33
N CYS A 55 -9.97 14.76 -1.32
CA CYS A 55 -9.61 14.20 -2.62
C CYS A 55 -8.49 13.16 -2.50
N VAL A 56 -7.42 13.46 -1.76
CA VAL A 56 -6.30 12.53 -1.54
C VAL A 56 -6.77 11.29 -0.77
N GLY A 57 -7.57 11.47 0.28
CA GLY A 57 -8.16 10.36 1.04
C GLY A 57 -9.05 9.46 0.17
N GLY A 58 -9.86 10.06 -0.71
CA GLY A 58 -10.69 9.34 -1.68
C GLY A 58 -9.88 8.54 -2.70
N ILE A 59 -8.79 9.10 -3.24
CA ILE A 59 -7.89 8.38 -4.15
C ILE A 59 -7.25 7.19 -3.43
N ILE A 60 -6.76 7.39 -2.22
CA ILE A 60 -6.17 6.33 -1.40
C ILE A 60 -7.19 5.23 -1.12
N PHE A 61 -8.43 5.61 -0.77
CA PHE A 61 -9.52 4.64 -0.60
C PHE A 61 -9.75 3.81 -1.85
N VAL A 62 -9.85 4.43 -3.03
CA VAL A 62 -10.05 3.70 -4.30
C VAL A 62 -8.91 2.73 -4.58
N ILE A 63 -7.66 3.13 -4.33
CA ILE A 63 -6.49 2.26 -4.49
C ILE A 63 -6.59 1.05 -3.55
N TYR A 64 -6.85 1.27 -2.25
CA TYR A 64 -6.99 0.19 -1.28
C TYR A 64 -8.19 -0.72 -1.59
N LEU A 65 -9.30 -0.15 -2.06
CA LEU A 65 -10.48 -0.92 -2.45
C LEU A 65 -10.18 -1.83 -3.64
N ILE A 66 -9.54 -1.30 -4.70
CA ILE A 66 -9.12 -2.12 -5.85
C ILE A 66 -8.15 -3.20 -5.39
N ALA A 67 -7.16 -2.87 -4.56
CA ALA A 67 -6.22 -3.84 -4.01
C ALA A 67 -6.93 -4.93 -3.20
N ALA A 68 -7.89 -4.57 -2.35
CA ALA A 68 -8.69 -5.51 -1.55
C ALA A 68 -9.51 -6.44 -2.44
N LEU A 69 -10.14 -5.92 -3.49
CA LEU A 69 -10.93 -6.71 -4.43
C LEU A 69 -10.06 -7.68 -5.24
N MET A 70 -8.92 -7.20 -5.76
CA MET A 70 -7.97 -8.03 -6.51
C MET A 70 -7.35 -9.11 -5.61
N ALA A 71 -6.97 -8.76 -4.38
CA ALA A 71 -6.48 -9.72 -3.39
C ALA A 71 -7.55 -10.75 -3.01
N SER A 72 -8.80 -10.33 -2.80
CA SER A 72 -9.92 -11.24 -2.50
C SER A 72 -10.10 -12.28 -3.61
N ALA A 73 -10.06 -11.84 -4.88
CA ALA A 73 -10.19 -12.73 -6.03
C ALA A 73 -8.99 -13.68 -6.18
N ALA A 74 -7.76 -13.18 -5.96
CA ALA A 74 -6.57 -14.01 -6.04
C ALA A 74 -6.54 -15.09 -4.95
N VAL A 75 -6.81 -14.70 -3.70
CA VAL A 75 -6.79 -15.60 -2.55
C VAL A 75 -7.89 -16.66 -2.66
N GLY A 76 -9.15 -16.24 -2.81
CA GLY A 76 -10.29 -17.16 -2.69
C GLY A 76 -10.50 -18.15 -3.83
N SER A 77 -9.80 -18.04 -4.97
CA SER A 77 -9.93 -19.01 -6.07
C SER A 77 -8.61 -19.58 -6.58
N THR A 78 -7.49 -18.88 -6.36
CA THR A 78 -6.22 -19.21 -7.01
C THR A 78 -5.21 -19.75 -6.00
N THR A 79 -5.11 -19.14 -4.82
CA THR A 79 -4.20 -19.61 -3.76
C THR A 79 -4.71 -20.91 -3.13
N ASP A 80 -6.00 -21.00 -2.77
CA ASP A 80 -6.63 -22.24 -2.27
C ASP A 80 -6.43 -23.39 -3.27
N TYR A 81 -6.61 -23.11 -4.57
CA TYR A 81 -6.42 -24.10 -5.63
C TYR A 81 -4.96 -24.57 -5.70
N LEU A 82 -3.99 -23.64 -5.65
CA LEU A 82 -2.57 -23.98 -5.63
C LEU A 82 -2.19 -24.81 -4.39
N ALA A 83 -2.72 -24.46 -3.21
CA ALA A 83 -2.45 -25.17 -1.96
C ALA A 83 -3.03 -26.59 -1.95
N SER A 84 -4.06 -26.85 -2.76
CA SER A 84 -4.64 -28.20 -2.91
C SER A 84 -3.82 -29.13 -3.82
N LEU A 85 -2.84 -28.61 -4.56
CA LEU A 85 -2.03 -29.39 -5.50
C LEU A 85 -0.75 -29.93 -4.85
N ASP A 86 -0.39 -31.15 -5.23
CA ASP A 86 0.92 -31.73 -4.91
C ASP A 86 2.01 -31.20 -5.86
N SER A 87 3.27 -31.57 -5.58
CA SER A 87 4.43 -31.17 -6.41
C SER A 87 4.23 -31.48 -7.90
N SER A 88 3.60 -32.61 -8.23
CA SER A 88 3.32 -33.03 -9.61
C SER A 88 2.25 -32.18 -10.28
N GLY A 89 1.18 -31.83 -9.57
CA GLY A 89 0.11 -30.96 -10.04
C GLY A 89 0.60 -29.55 -10.29
N LEU A 90 1.45 -29.01 -9.41
CA LEU A 90 2.06 -27.69 -9.57
C LEU A 90 2.93 -27.60 -10.83
N ASN A 91 3.65 -28.67 -11.19
CA ASN A 91 4.46 -28.72 -12.41
C ASN A 91 3.64 -28.76 -13.71
N ARG A 92 2.35 -29.10 -13.64
CA ARG A 92 1.45 -29.15 -14.81
C ARG A 92 0.76 -27.82 -15.10
N LEU A 93 0.97 -26.81 -14.26
CA LEU A 93 0.35 -25.50 -14.44
C LEU A 93 0.93 -24.82 -15.68
N SER A 94 0.02 -24.35 -16.54
CA SER A 94 0.41 -23.54 -17.69
C SER A 94 0.61 -22.09 -17.27
N SER A 95 1.74 -21.50 -17.68
CA SER A 95 2.08 -20.09 -17.40
C SER A 95 1.09 -19.08 -17.97
N SER A 96 0.24 -19.48 -18.92
CA SER A 96 -0.82 -18.64 -19.49
C SER A 96 -2.09 -18.57 -18.62
N THR A 97 -2.20 -19.42 -17.59
CA THR A 97 -3.33 -19.42 -16.67
C THR A 97 -3.06 -18.53 -15.46
N PRO A 98 -4.09 -17.95 -14.82
CA PRO A 98 -3.92 -17.16 -13.59
C PRO A 98 -3.18 -17.93 -12.48
N SER A 99 -3.47 -19.22 -12.31
CA SER A 99 -2.81 -20.07 -11.32
C SER A 99 -1.33 -20.33 -11.64
N GLY A 100 -1.00 -20.53 -12.92
CA GLY A 100 0.40 -20.65 -13.36
C GLY A 100 1.18 -19.34 -13.20
N ALA A 101 0.55 -18.20 -13.48
CA ALA A 101 1.14 -16.89 -13.25
C ALA A 101 1.40 -16.64 -11.75
N LEU A 102 0.44 -16.94 -10.88
CA LEU A 102 0.63 -16.83 -9.42
C LEU A 102 1.72 -17.79 -8.92
N TYR A 103 1.74 -19.04 -9.41
CA TYR A 103 2.81 -19.99 -9.09
C TYR A 103 4.19 -19.46 -9.47
N SER A 104 4.34 -18.85 -10.66
CA SER A 104 5.61 -18.24 -11.05
C SER A 104 6.02 -17.07 -10.15
N VAL A 105 5.08 -16.23 -9.74
CA VAL A 105 5.34 -15.11 -8.81
C VAL A 105 5.77 -15.63 -7.45
N LEU A 106 5.12 -16.67 -6.92
CA LEU A 106 5.50 -17.27 -5.64
C LEU A 106 6.89 -17.92 -5.70
N ARG A 107 7.21 -18.59 -6.81
CA ARG A 107 8.54 -19.13 -7.06
C ARG A 107 9.60 -18.04 -7.09
N GLU A 108 9.35 -16.96 -7.84
CA GLU A 108 10.28 -15.84 -7.92
C GLU A 108 10.46 -15.18 -6.55
N ALA A 109 9.39 -14.94 -5.81
CA ALA A 109 9.43 -14.39 -4.45
C ALA A 109 10.23 -15.29 -3.50
N TYR A 110 10.05 -16.61 -3.55
CA TYR A 110 10.84 -17.55 -2.77
C TYR A 110 12.33 -17.47 -3.12
N GLN A 111 12.65 -17.43 -4.41
CA GLN A 111 14.04 -17.33 -4.85
C GLN A 111 14.68 -15.99 -4.44
N GLU A 112 13.93 -14.88 -4.47
CA GLU A 112 14.41 -13.58 -3.98
C GLU A 112 14.67 -13.63 -2.49
N LEU A 113 13.72 -14.18 -1.74
CA LEU A 113 13.79 -14.36 -0.32
C LEU A 113 15.02 -15.21 0.08
N TYR A 114 15.28 -16.28 -0.66
CA TYR A 114 16.45 -17.14 -0.48
C TYR A 114 17.76 -16.40 -0.75
N GLN A 115 17.86 -15.66 -1.87
CA GLN A 115 19.07 -14.93 -2.23
C GLN A 115 19.35 -13.71 -1.35
N ALA A 116 18.31 -12.95 -1.02
CA ALA A 116 18.41 -11.77 -0.16
C ALA A 116 18.95 -12.13 1.23
N ASN A 117 18.71 -13.35 1.70
CA ASN A 117 19.21 -13.87 2.97
C ASN A 117 20.54 -14.63 2.85
N SER A 118 21.21 -14.54 1.70
CA SER A 118 22.49 -15.22 1.41
C SER A 118 22.47 -16.71 1.77
N CYS A 119 21.36 -17.39 1.45
CA CYS A 119 21.18 -18.79 1.79
C CYS A 119 22.04 -19.72 0.91
N GLN A 120 22.41 -20.88 1.46
CA GLN A 120 23.16 -21.96 0.82
C GLN A 120 22.47 -23.31 1.07
N GLY A 121 22.67 -24.27 0.15
CA GLY A 121 21.98 -25.57 0.16
C GLY A 121 20.55 -25.51 -0.42
N PRO A 122 19.71 -26.52 -0.26
CA PRO A 122 20.05 -27.85 0.19
C PRO A 122 20.73 -28.62 -0.95
N VAL A 123 21.46 -29.68 -0.58
CA VAL A 123 21.83 -30.76 -1.50
C VAL A 123 20.87 -31.91 -1.21
N CYS A 124 20.04 -32.26 -2.20
CA CYS A 124 19.04 -33.31 -2.06
C CYS A 124 19.46 -34.57 -2.81
N THR A 125 19.24 -35.72 -2.18
CA THR A 125 19.38 -37.04 -2.78
C THR A 125 18.07 -37.79 -2.63
N PHE A 126 17.70 -38.62 -3.60
CA PHE A 126 16.56 -39.51 -3.44
C PHE A 126 17.03 -40.84 -2.87
N SER A 127 16.53 -41.17 -1.69
CA SER A 127 16.67 -42.48 -1.10
C SER A 127 15.29 -42.99 -0.74
N SER A 128 14.90 -44.15 -1.27
CA SER A 128 13.67 -44.85 -0.87
C SER A 128 12.40 -43.98 -0.90
N LEU A 129 11.98 -43.55 -2.10
CA LEU A 129 10.70 -42.89 -2.42
C LEU A 129 10.50 -41.44 -1.91
N LYS A 130 11.39 -40.91 -1.07
CA LYS A 130 11.34 -39.50 -0.62
C LYS A 130 12.67 -38.77 -0.86
N PRO A 131 12.67 -37.44 -1.06
CA PRO A 131 13.89 -36.66 -1.11
C PRO A 131 14.47 -36.49 0.30
N SER A 132 15.75 -36.78 0.46
CA SER A 132 16.55 -36.48 1.66
C SER A 132 17.45 -35.30 1.34
N CYS A 133 17.25 -34.18 2.03
CA CYS A 133 17.96 -32.94 1.76
C CYS A 133 18.85 -32.55 2.93
N SER A 134 20.06 -32.05 2.64
CA SER A 134 20.84 -31.33 3.64
C SER A 134 20.13 -30.04 4.06
N PRO A 135 20.37 -29.50 5.26
CA PRO A 135 19.73 -28.26 5.69
C PRO A 135 20.17 -27.06 4.84
N ILE A 136 19.29 -26.06 4.74
CA ILE A 136 19.54 -24.73 4.21
C ILE A 136 20.14 -23.87 5.31
N THR A 137 21.24 -23.20 5.01
CA THR A 137 21.92 -22.27 5.93
C THR A 137 21.87 -20.87 5.35
N CYS A 138 21.44 -19.88 6.13
CA CYS A 138 21.26 -18.49 5.72
C CYS A 138 22.00 -17.54 6.67
N ALA A 139 22.08 -16.26 6.30
CA ALA A 139 22.63 -15.23 7.17
C ALA A 139 21.81 -15.03 8.46
N SER A 140 20.50 -15.32 8.41
CA SER A 140 19.59 -15.27 9.57
C SER A 140 19.18 -16.68 9.99
N ASN A 141 19.39 -17.01 11.27
CA ASN A 141 19.00 -18.32 11.82
C ASN A 141 17.49 -18.57 11.70
N THR A 142 16.66 -17.57 11.99
CA THR A 142 15.21 -17.67 11.84
C THR A 142 14.81 -17.96 10.39
N MET A 143 15.55 -17.38 9.44
CA MET A 143 15.30 -17.63 8.04
C MET A 143 15.68 -19.06 7.64
N SER A 144 16.81 -19.57 8.15
CA SER A 144 17.19 -20.97 7.99
C SER A 144 16.14 -21.90 8.58
N ASP A 145 15.64 -21.62 9.79
CA ASP A 145 14.64 -22.45 10.45
C ASP A 145 13.34 -22.50 9.64
N ASN A 146 12.86 -21.35 9.15
CA ASN A 146 11.66 -21.28 8.32
C ASN A 146 11.83 -22.06 7.00
N LEU A 147 12.93 -21.84 6.27
CA LEU A 147 13.18 -22.53 5.01
C LEU A 147 13.38 -24.04 5.19
N ASN A 148 14.06 -24.46 6.27
CA ASN A 148 14.19 -25.87 6.61
C ASN A 148 12.87 -26.50 7.02
N GLY A 149 11.99 -25.74 7.69
CA GLY A 149 10.62 -26.15 7.97
C GLY A 149 9.86 -26.45 6.68
N TYR A 150 9.86 -25.52 5.71
CA TYR A 150 9.21 -25.74 4.42
C TYR A 150 9.83 -26.89 3.63
N LEU A 151 11.16 -27.03 3.68
CA LEU A 151 11.87 -28.10 3.00
C LEU A 151 11.50 -29.48 3.55
N THR A 152 11.46 -29.61 4.88
CA THR A 152 11.11 -30.86 5.57
C THR A 152 9.65 -31.22 5.32
N GLU A 153 8.75 -30.25 5.50
CA GLU A 153 7.32 -30.46 5.27
C GLU A 153 7.01 -30.81 3.81
N GLY A 154 7.66 -30.12 2.86
CA GLY A 154 7.51 -30.42 1.44
C GLY A 154 8.07 -31.79 1.05
N ALA A 155 9.20 -32.20 1.62
CA ALA A 155 9.77 -33.53 1.41
C ALA A 155 8.86 -34.64 1.98
N ASP A 156 8.25 -34.43 3.14
CA ASP A 156 7.48 -35.45 3.83
C ASP A 156 6.03 -35.57 3.35
N ASN A 157 5.38 -34.44 3.08
CA ASN A 157 3.94 -34.34 2.81
C ASN A 157 3.62 -33.76 1.43
N GLY A 158 4.59 -33.19 0.71
CA GLY A 158 4.39 -32.49 -0.56
C GLY A 158 4.22 -33.37 -1.80
N GLY A 159 4.26 -34.70 -1.66
CA GLY A 159 4.16 -35.63 -2.79
C GLY A 159 5.33 -35.53 -3.77
N VAL A 160 6.51 -35.12 -3.29
CA VAL A 160 7.70 -34.94 -4.13
C VAL A 160 8.30 -36.29 -4.51
N THR A 161 8.27 -36.62 -5.80
CA THR A 161 8.87 -37.84 -6.38
C THR A 161 10.13 -37.47 -7.18
N ASP A 162 10.99 -38.45 -7.50
CA ASP A 162 12.18 -38.21 -8.33
C ASP A 162 11.80 -37.61 -9.70
N MET A 163 10.69 -38.08 -10.28
CA MET A 163 10.17 -37.55 -11.54
C MET A 163 9.65 -36.12 -11.38
N SER A 164 8.85 -35.83 -10.34
CA SER A 164 8.33 -34.47 -10.13
C SER A 164 9.43 -33.47 -9.80
N LEU A 165 10.48 -33.87 -9.07
CA LEU A 165 11.63 -33.01 -8.82
C LEU A 165 12.37 -32.68 -10.12
N LYS A 166 12.67 -33.69 -10.95
CA LYS A 166 13.36 -33.48 -12.24
C LYS A 166 12.58 -32.55 -13.15
N THR A 167 11.27 -32.79 -13.30
CA THR A 167 10.40 -31.93 -14.10
C THR A 167 10.37 -30.50 -13.55
N CYS A 168 10.24 -30.32 -12.23
CA CYS A 168 10.26 -28.98 -11.63
C CYS A 168 11.58 -28.25 -11.89
N LEU A 169 12.70 -28.94 -11.75
CA LEU A 169 14.03 -28.39 -12.02
C LEU A 169 14.15 -27.97 -13.49
N GLU A 170 13.76 -28.82 -14.45
CA GLU A 170 13.77 -28.49 -15.88
C GLU A 170 12.93 -27.24 -16.18
N LEU A 171 11.71 -27.15 -15.63
CA LEU A 171 10.82 -26.00 -15.78
C LEU A 171 11.37 -24.73 -15.12
N THR A 172 12.19 -24.87 -14.09
CA THR A 172 12.77 -23.73 -13.36
C THR A 172 14.09 -23.26 -13.99
N PHE A 173 14.89 -24.18 -14.55
CA PHE A 173 16.09 -23.84 -15.31
C PHE A 173 15.78 -23.23 -16.69
N SER A 174 14.67 -23.64 -17.32
CA SER A 174 14.27 -23.14 -18.64
C SER A 174 13.55 -21.79 -18.60
N SER A 175 13.02 -21.35 -17.44
CA SER A 175 12.45 -20.01 -17.29
C SER A 175 13.57 -18.97 -17.19
N SER A 176 13.78 -18.25 -18.28
CA SER A 176 14.94 -17.41 -18.62
C SER A 176 15.12 -16.11 -17.81
N SER A 177 14.43 -15.92 -16.69
CA SER A 177 14.45 -14.64 -15.98
C SER A 177 15.76 -14.41 -15.22
N TYR A 178 16.31 -15.41 -14.53
CA TYR A 178 17.64 -15.37 -13.90
C TYR A 178 18.02 -16.81 -13.47
N PRO A 179 19.15 -17.39 -13.90
CA PRO A 179 19.60 -18.67 -13.35
C PRO A 179 20.09 -18.45 -11.92
N ARG A 180 19.17 -18.50 -10.96
CA ARG A 180 19.43 -18.19 -9.54
C ARG A 180 20.23 -19.26 -8.78
N GLY A 181 20.75 -20.25 -9.50
CA GLY A 181 21.60 -21.34 -9.00
C GLY A 181 20.84 -22.65 -8.81
N ALA A 182 21.53 -23.79 -8.95
CA ALA A 182 20.91 -25.10 -8.80
C ALA A 182 20.37 -25.35 -7.37
N ALA A 183 21.02 -24.78 -6.36
CA ALA A 183 20.66 -24.95 -4.96
C ALA A 183 19.27 -24.35 -4.63
N VAL A 184 19.01 -23.09 -5.01
CA VAL A 184 17.70 -22.45 -4.74
C VAL A 184 16.56 -23.09 -5.54
N ASN A 185 16.82 -23.55 -6.77
CA ASN A 185 15.83 -24.24 -7.57
C ASN A 185 15.46 -25.59 -6.95
N THR A 186 16.46 -26.32 -6.45
CA THR A 186 16.24 -27.57 -5.71
C THR A 186 15.47 -27.31 -4.42
N ALA A 187 15.83 -26.26 -3.68
CA ALA A 187 15.10 -25.83 -2.48
C ALA A 187 13.62 -25.60 -2.80
N TRP A 188 13.33 -24.77 -3.80
CA TRP A 188 11.96 -24.47 -4.24
C TRP A 188 11.19 -25.73 -4.62
N CYS A 189 11.74 -26.58 -5.48
CA CYS A 189 11.02 -27.73 -6.00
C CYS A 189 10.66 -28.77 -4.94
N VAL A 190 11.42 -28.84 -3.85
CA VAL A 190 11.12 -29.70 -2.71
C VAL A 190 10.16 -29.00 -1.73
N SER A 191 10.30 -27.69 -1.53
CA SER A 191 9.51 -26.93 -0.54
C SER A 191 8.26 -26.25 -1.09
N ASN A 192 7.97 -26.34 -2.39
CA ASN A 192 6.96 -25.51 -3.07
C ASN A 192 5.56 -25.67 -2.46
N THR A 193 5.11 -26.91 -2.22
CA THR A 193 3.81 -27.21 -1.63
C THR A 193 3.68 -26.63 -0.22
N ALA A 194 4.68 -26.87 0.64
CA ALA A 194 4.70 -26.35 2.01
C ALA A 194 4.75 -24.81 2.04
N PHE A 195 5.55 -24.19 1.16
CA PHE A 195 5.60 -22.73 1.05
C PHE A 195 4.28 -22.15 0.57
N ILE A 196 3.62 -22.78 -0.40
CA ILE A 196 2.31 -22.34 -0.90
C ILE A 196 1.24 -22.49 0.18
N ALA A 197 1.20 -23.61 0.91
CA ALA A 197 0.28 -23.82 2.02
C ALA A 197 0.51 -22.80 3.16
N PHE A 198 1.77 -22.45 3.42
CA PHE A 198 2.09 -21.36 4.33
C PHE A 198 1.55 -20.02 3.81
N VAL A 199 1.81 -19.66 2.55
CA VAL A 199 1.29 -18.43 1.95
C VAL A 199 -0.22 -18.38 2.01
N ASP A 200 -0.91 -19.49 1.75
CA ASP A 200 -2.36 -19.62 1.83
C ASP A 200 -2.90 -19.26 3.22
N SER A 201 -2.30 -19.84 4.27
CA SER A 201 -2.69 -19.56 5.66
C SER A 201 -2.52 -18.08 6.04
N TRP A 202 -1.52 -17.39 5.48
CA TRP A 202 -1.29 -15.97 5.70
C TRP A 202 -2.15 -15.07 4.81
N ALA A 203 -2.52 -15.54 3.62
CA ALA A 203 -3.25 -14.78 2.63
C ALA A 203 -4.60 -14.29 3.18
N VAL A 204 -5.30 -15.14 3.93
CA VAL A 204 -6.56 -14.77 4.61
C VAL A 204 -6.31 -13.66 5.66
N GLY A 205 -5.24 -13.79 6.46
CA GLY A 205 -4.89 -12.77 7.46
C GLY A 205 -4.54 -11.42 6.84
N ILE A 206 -3.76 -11.43 5.75
CA ILE A 206 -3.44 -10.24 4.97
C ILE A 206 -4.71 -9.61 4.39
N LEU A 207 -5.62 -10.43 3.86
CA LEU A 207 -6.87 -9.97 3.29
C LEU A 207 -7.74 -9.26 4.33
N ILE A 208 -7.88 -9.84 5.52
CA ILE A 208 -8.59 -9.22 6.66
C ILE A 208 -7.94 -7.87 7.00
N GLY A 209 -6.61 -7.82 7.08
CA GLY A 209 -5.87 -6.58 7.34
C GLY A 209 -6.15 -5.48 6.32
N ILE A 210 -6.12 -5.81 5.03
CA ILE A 210 -6.42 -4.87 3.94
C ILE A 210 -7.85 -4.36 4.04
N TRP A 211 -8.83 -5.22 4.32
CA TRP A 211 -10.23 -4.81 4.49
C TRP A 211 -10.42 -3.88 5.69
N ILE A 212 -9.78 -4.16 6.82
CA ILE A 212 -9.83 -3.29 8.01
C ILE A 212 -9.28 -1.90 7.67
N ILE A 213 -8.14 -1.82 6.99
CA ILE A 213 -7.55 -0.55 6.56
C ILE A 213 -8.51 0.19 5.61
N THR A 214 -9.07 -0.52 4.64
CA THR A 214 -10.00 0.04 3.66
C THR A 214 -11.24 0.64 4.32
N ILE A 215 -11.86 -0.08 5.28
CA ILE A 215 -13.00 0.40 6.07
C ILE A 215 -12.60 1.61 6.91
N PHE A 216 -11.43 1.59 7.54
CA PHE A 216 -10.96 2.71 8.35
C PHE A 216 -10.75 3.97 7.49
N VAL A 217 -10.12 3.86 6.33
CA VAL A 217 -9.94 4.98 5.39
C VAL A 217 -11.29 5.51 4.89
N LEU A 218 -12.26 4.62 4.64
CA LEU A 218 -13.62 5.01 4.29
C LEU A 218 -14.27 5.85 5.40
N LEU A 219 -14.21 5.38 6.65
CA LEU A 219 -14.78 6.09 7.80
C LEU A 219 -14.14 7.47 7.99
N VAL A 220 -12.81 7.56 7.87
CA VAL A 220 -12.07 8.83 7.94
C VAL A 220 -12.50 9.75 6.80
N SER A 221 -12.66 9.23 5.58
CA SER A 221 -13.07 10.03 4.43
C SER A 221 -14.51 10.55 4.57
N VAL A 222 -15.44 9.71 5.02
CA VAL A 222 -16.86 10.06 5.24
C VAL A 222 -16.99 11.10 6.36
N THR A 223 -16.34 10.88 7.51
CA THR A 223 -16.39 11.84 8.63
C THR A 223 -15.83 13.20 8.24
N ASN A 224 -14.73 13.25 7.50
CA ASN A 224 -14.18 14.50 6.97
C ASN A 224 -15.09 15.15 5.93
N GLY A 225 -15.74 14.38 5.06
CA GLY A 225 -16.74 14.89 4.12
C GLY A 225 -17.95 15.51 4.81
N ILE A 226 -18.48 14.84 5.85
CA ILE A 226 -19.58 15.35 6.66
C ILE A 226 -19.15 16.64 7.36
N LEU A 227 -17.94 16.70 7.94
CA LEU A 227 -17.42 17.90 8.62
C LEU A 227 -17.40 19.10 7.66
N ALA A 228 -16.89 18.91 6.44
CA ALA A 228 -16.84 19.94 5.41
C ALA A 228 -18.25 20.44 5.02
N CYS A 229 -19.20 19.52 4.80
CA CYS A 229 -20.59 19.87 4.50
C CYS A 229 -21.28 20.61 5.65
N THR A 230 -20.99 20.24 6.90
CA THR A 230 -21.62 20.84 8.09
C THR A 230 -21.10 22.25 8.35
N VAL A 231 -19.79 22.47 8.20
CA VAL A 231 -19.17 23.83 8.26
C VAL A 231 -19.74 24.72 7.15
N ARG A 232 -19.92 24.17 5.94
CA ARG A 232 -20.52 24.91 4.82
C ARG A 232 -21.97 25.33 5.13
N ARG A 233 -22.80 24.45 5.70
CA ARG A 233 -24.18 24.80 6.12
C ARG A 233 -24.21 25.88 7.19
N LYS A 234 -23.36 25.79 8.21
CA LYS A 234 -23.30 26.81 9.28
C LYS A 234 -22.85 28.19 8.78
N GLN A 235 -21.90 28.27 7.85
CA GLN A 235 -21.49 29.55 7.27
C GLN A 235 -22.51 30.15 6.30
N VAL A 236 -23.33 29.33 5.62
CA VAL A 236 -24.41 29.83 4.75
C VAL A 236 -25.60 30.34 5.57
N GLN A 237 -25.91 29.71 6.72
CA GLN A 237 -26.96 30.19 7.64
C GLN A 237 -26.49 31.35 8.54
N GLY A 238 -25.20 31.45 8.83
CA GLY A 238 -24.59 32.57 9.56
C GLY A 238 -24.14 33.73 8.66
N GLY A 239 -24.46 33.69 7.35
CA GLY A 239 -24.25 34.78 6.41
C GLY A 239 -25.18 35.95 6.71
N VAL A 240 -24.92 36.66 7.79
CA VAL A 240 -25.32 38.06 7.92
C VAL A 240 -24.73 38.76 6.70
N VAL A 241 -25.62 39.26 5.85
CA VAL A 241 -25.32 40.27 4.83
C VAL A 241 -24.48 41.33 5.54
N LEU A 242 -23.18 41.40 5.22
CA LEU A 242 -22.40 42.61 5.45
C LEU A 242 -23.13 43.67 4.64
N ALA A 243 -24.06 44.39 5.30
CA ALA A 243 -24.65 45.57 4.73
C ALA A 243 -23.47 46.43 4.25
N PRO A 244 -23.47 46.89 2.98
CA PRO A 244 -22.46 47.84 2.55
C PRO A 244 -22.42 48.98 3.56
N PRO A 245 -21.23 49.50 3.92
CA PRO A 245 -21.10 50.54 4.93
C PRO A 245 -22.09 51.66 4.63
N PRO A 246 -22.83 52.18 5.63
CA PRO A 246 -23.87 53.16 5.38
C PRO A 246 -23.25 54.33 4.61
N GLN A 247 -23.71 54.52 3.38
CA GLN A 247 -23.45 55.75 2.65
C GLN A 247 -24.03 56.86 3.51
N THR A 248 -23.16 57.64 4.14
CA THR A 248 -23.53 58.91 4.74
C THR A 248 -24.21 59.73 3.66
N CYS A 249 -25.54 59.87 3.76
CA CYS A 249 -26.29 60.84 2.98
C CYS A 249 -25.73 62.23 3.33
N GLN A 250 -24.81 62.74 2.52
CA GLN A 250 -24.61 64.19 2.47
C GLN A 250 -25.91 64.77 1.91
N VAL A 251 -26.59 65.55 2.74
CA VAL A 251 -27.66 66.44 2.30
C VAL A 251 -26.99 67.73 1.83
N PRO A 252 -27.01 68.07 0.52
CA PRO A 252 -26.65 69.42 0.10
C PRO A 252 -27.88 70.29 0.30
N TYR A 253 -27.72 71.22 1.23
CA TYR A 253 -28.57 72.37 1.49
C TYR A 253 -28.90 73.09 0.17
N ALA A 254 -30.18 73.18 -0.19
CA ALA A 254 -30.62 74.05 -1.28
C ALA A 254 -30.64 75.49 -0.75
N GLY A 255 -29.82 76.37 -1.34
CA GLY A 255 -29.74 77.76 -0.95
C GLY A 255 -29.06 78.61 -2.02
N THR A 256 -29.81 78.91 -3.07
CA THR A 256 -29.82 80.17 -3.84
C THR A 256 -28.53 80.98 -3.96
N ALA A 257 -27.99 81.03 -5.18
CA ALA A 257 -27.12 82.10 -5.64
C ALA A 257 -27.78 83.49 -5.49
N PRO A 258 -26.96 84.54 -5.34
CA PRO A 258 -27.15 85.69 -6.20
C PRO A 258 -25.87 86.11 -6.91
N ALA A 259 -26.11 86.79 -8.02
CA ALA A 259 -25.19 87.24 -9.04
C ALA A 259 -24.10 88.20 -8.54
N GLN A 260 -22.97 88.20 -9.27
CA GLN A 260 -22.07 89.36 -9.46
C GLN A 260 -22.89 90.64 -9.77
N PRO A 261 -22.42 91.88 -9.48
CA PRO A 261 -21.08 92.34 -9.90
C PRO A 261 -20.42 93.44 -9.03
N GLY A 262 -19.15 93.73 -9.35
CA GLY A 262 -18.70 95.13 -9.40
C GLY A 262 -17.73 95.62 -8.30
N MET A 263 -16.54 95.95 -8.78
CA MET A 263 -15.86 97.23 -8.55
C MET A 263 -15.27 97.61 -7.17
N VAL A 264 -13.94 97.76 -7.22
CA VAL A 264 -13.18 98.99 -6.86
C VAL A 264 -12.72 99.21 -5.40
N ALA A 265 -11.38 99.17 -5.28
CA ALA A 265 -10.44 100.03 -4.53
C ALA A 265 -10.38 100.10 -2.99
N GLY A 266 -9.14 100.32 -2.52
CA GLY A 266 -8.70 100.68 -1.16
C GLY A 266 -7.78 99.59 -0.59
N VAL A 267 -6.45 99.64 -0.69
CA VAL A 267 -5.51 100.54 0.02
C VAL A 267 -5.90 100.74 1.48
N VAL A 268 -5.08 100.26 2.41
CA VAL A 268 -4.39 101.03 3.46
C VAL A 268 -3.64 100.07 4.40
N ASP A 269 -2.36 100.38 4.59
CA ASP A 269 -1.41 99.88 5.59
C ASP A 269 -1.96 99.82 7.03
N SER A 270 -1.38 98.95 7.86
CA SER A 270 -0.64 99.41 9.06
C SER A 270 -0.07 98.27 9.90
N LYS A 271 1.26 98.37 10.06
CA LYS A 271 2.13 97.98 11.20
C LYS A 271 2.32 96.50 11.54
#